data_AF-A0A8J6E731-F1
#
_entry.id   AF-A0A8J6E731-F1
#
_cell.length_a   1.000
_cell.length_b   1.000
_cell.length_c   1.000
_cell.angle_alpha   90.00
_cell.angle_beta   90.00
_cell.angle_gamma   90.00
#
_symmetry.space_group_name_H-M   'P 1'
#
loop_
_entity.id
_entity.type
_entity.pdbx_description
1 polymer ?
#
loop_
_entity_poly.entity_id
_entity_poly.type
_entity_poly.pdbx_seq_one_letter_code
_entity_poly.pdbx_strand_id
1 'polypeptide(L)'
;MWNLLFIRTYRFTAVFYNTLFTVIVFQVAPETRAIIDWMQKIPFVLSANFHGGELVVSYPFDMTRTYWLAKELTPTQDDPMFRWLAAVYASSHRILADDNRRICHYDDFMRVGNIINGADWHTVPGSMNDFSYLHTNCFEVTVELSCDKFPHELELPTEWENNKESLLIYIEQVSNYTLQGNYSGTIL
;
A
#
# COMPACT_ATOMS: atom_id res chain seq x y z
N MET A 1 14.84 -12.44 11.78
CA MET A 1 13.57 -13.03 11.30
C MET A 1 12.78 -11.87 10.75
N TRP A 2 12.54 -11.83 9.43
CA TRP A 2 11.84 -10.72 8.78
C TRP A 2 10.34 -10.86 9.04
N ASN A 3 9.72 -9.83 9.58
CA ASN A 3 8.27 -9.81 9.78
C ASN A 3 7.65 -9.05 8.60
N LEU A 4 6.90 -9.78 7.78
CA LEU A 4 6.15 -9.27 6.64
C LEU A 4 4.66 -9.39 6.92
N LEU A 5 3.90 -8.40 6.48
CA LEU A 5 2.46 -8.34 6.64
C LEU A 5 1.79 -8.25 5.27
N PHE A 6 0.89 -9.19 4.97
CA PHE A 6 0.02 -9.13 3.79
C PHE A 6 -1.43 -9.31 4.21
N ILE A 7 -2.27 -8.31 3.94
CA ILE A 7 -3.69 -8.34 4.29
C ILE A 7 -4.52 -7.82 3.11
N ARG A 8 -5.61 -8.51 2.79
CA ARG A 8 -6.67 -7.99 1.91
C ARG A 8 -7.63 -7.15 2.74
N THR A 9 -7.72 -5.83 2.54
CA THR A 9 -8.48 -4.93 3.42
C THR A 9 -9.66 -4.24 2.73
N TYR A 10 -10.86 -4.82 2.77
CA TYR A 10 -12.06 -4.10 2.32
C TYR A 10 -12.69 -3.17 3.38
N ARG A 11 -12.16 -3.18 4.62
CA ARG A 11 -12.83 -2.54 5.76
C ARG A 11 -11.87 -2.14 6.89
N PHE A 12 -10.67 -1.66 6.57
CA PHE A 12 -9.81 -1.05 7.58
C PHE A 12 -10.14 0.44 7.71
N THR A 13 -10.54 0.86 8.90
CA THR A 13 -10.69 2.28 9.23
C THR A 13 -10.14 2.49 10.63
N ALA A 14 -8.91 2.98 10.73
CA ALA A 14 -8.37 3.50 11.97
C ALA A 14 -8.96 4.90 12.21
N VAL A 15 -9.69 5.08 13.31
CA VAL A 15 -10.20 6.40 13.71
C VAL A 15 -9.07 7.15 14.39
N PHE A 16 -8.47 8.12 13.70
CA PHE A 16 -7.43 8.97 14.26
C PHE A 16 -8.06 10.11 15.07
N TYR A 17 -7.83 10.15 16.38
CA TYR A 17 -8.26 11.24 17.24
C TYR A 17 -7.44 12.50 16.92
N ASN A 18 -8.05 13.46 16.22
CA ASN A 18 -7.61 14.85 16.29
C ASN A 18 -8.41 15.56 17.39
N THR A 19 -7.74 16.39 18.19
CA THR A 19 -8.15 16.81 19.54
C THR A 19 -9.32 17.80 19.61
N LEU A 20 -10.22 17.86 18.63
CA LEU A 20 -11.36 18.76 18.64
C LEU A 20 -12.55 18.12 17.89
N PHE A 21 -13.73 18.14 18.54
CA PHE A 21 -15.06 17.70 18.09
C PHE A 21 -15.57 16.32 18.57
N THR A 22 -16.38 16.41 19.63
CA THR A 22 -17.59 15.64 19.98
C THR A 22 -17.72 14.19 19.50
N VAL A 23 -17.52 13.27 20.46
CA VAL A 23 -18.04 11.90 20.58
C VAL A 23 -18.94 11.40 19.44
N ILE A 24 -18.33 10.76 18.44
CA ILE A 24 -18.89 9.55 17.83
C ILE A 24 -17.84 8.46 18.05
N VAL A 25 -18.05 7.63 19.06
CA VAL A 25 -17.29 6.39 19.21
C VAL A 25 -17.75 5.47 18.08
N PHE A 26 -17.15 5.60 16.90
CA PHE A 26 -17.26 4.54 15.92
C PHE A 26 -16.64 3.31 16.57
N GLN A 27 -17.47 2.30 16.84
CA GLN A 27 -17.00 1.03 17.34
C GLN A 27 -16.03 0.47 16.30
N VAL A 28 -14.74 0.53 16.62
CA VAL A 28 -13.66 -0.04 15.79
C VAL A 28 -14.03 -1.49 15.51
N ALA A 29 -14.05 -1.87 14.23
CA ALA A 29 -14.38 -3.23 13.82
C ALA A 29 -13.42 -4.23 14.47
N PRO A 30 -13.88 -5.44 14.83
CA PRO A 30 -13.04 -6.43 15.48
C PRO A 30 -11.80 -6.80 14.66
N GLU A 31 -11.92 -6.81 13.32
CA GLU A 31 -10.81 -7.04 12.40
C GLU A 31 -9.77 -5.92 12.49
N THR A 32 -10.20 -4.65 12.45
CA THR A 32 -9.29 -3.49 12.59
C THR A 32 -8.55 -3.54 13.91
N ARG A 33 -9.23 -3.86 15.02
CA ARG A 33 -8.59 -3.99 16.33
C ARG A 33 -7.57 -5.13 16.35
N ALA A 34 -7.91 -6.29 15.78
CA ALA A 34 -7.00 -7.43 15.73
C ALA A 34 -5.72 -7.12 14.94
N ILE A 35 -5.84 -6.40 13.82
CA ILE A 35 -4.69 -5.96 13.02
C ILE A 35 -3.85 -4.92 13.77
N ILE A 36 -4.47 -3.91 14.37
CA ILE A 36 -3.75 -2.92 15.20
C ILE A 36 -2.95 -3.61 16.32
N ASP A 37 -3.60 -4.50 17.07
CA ASP A 37 -2.95 -5.24 18.15
C ASP A 37 -1.81 -6.13 17.63
N TRP A 38 -1.94 -6.69 16.43
CA TRP A 38 -0.91 -7.53 15.83
C TRP A 38 0.30 -6.70 15.37
N MET A 39 0.04 -5.58 14.70
CA MET A 39 1.07 -4.65 14.22
C MET A 39 1.85 -3.99 15.37
N GLN A 40 1.21 -3.78 16.51
CA GLN A 40 1.89 -3.26 17.71
C GLN A 40 2.75 -4.33 18.41
N LYS A 41 2.42 -5.61 18.26
CA LYS A 41 3.15 -6.72 18.91
C LYS A 41 4.41 -7.12 18.16
N ILE A 42 4.45 -6.93 16.84
CA ILE A 42 5.54 -7.39 16.00
C ILE A 42 6.15 -6.19 15.27
N PRO A 43 7.48 -6.01 15.28
CA PRO A 43 8.14 -4.95 14.54
C PRO A 43 8.17 -5.31 13.04
N PHE A 44 7.05 -5.13 12.36
CA PHE A 44 6.98 -5.20 10.91
C PHE A 44 7.78 -4.07 10.28
N VAL A 45 8.57 -4.38 9.25
CA VAL A 45 9.40 -3.41 8.53
C VAL A 45 8.80 -3.10 7.17
N LEU A 46 8.23 -4.11 6.52
CA LEU A 46 7.62 -4.00 5.19
C LEU A 46 6.29 -4.74 5.17
N SER A 47 5.28 -4.13 4.57
CA SER A 47 3.94 -4.65 4.40
C SER A 47 3.43 -4.32 3.00
N ALA A 48 2.46 -5.07 2.52
CA ALA A 48 1.61 -4.63 1.43
C ALA A 48 0.18 -5.12 1.68
N ASN A 49 -0.80 -4.30 1.32
CA ASN A 49 -2.20 -4.71 1.35
C ASN A 49 -2.76 -4.84 -0.07
N PHE A 50 -3.59 -5.85 -0.28
CA PHE A 50 -4.06 -6.22 -1.61
C PHE A 50 -5.51 -5.86 -1.82
N HIS A 51 -5.78 -5.25 -2.96
CA HIS A 51 -7.11 -4.85 -3.41
C HIS A 51 -7.31 -5.28 -4.86
N GLY A 52 -8.53 -5.06 -5.34
CA GLY A 52 -8.87 -5.26 -6.73
C GLY A 52 -9.94 -4.27 -7.12
N GLY A 53 -10.14 -4.13 -8.42
CA GLY A 53 -10.97 -3.11 -9.04
C GLY A 53 -10.18 -2.08 -9.83
N GLU A 54 -8.86 -2.14 -9.80
CA GLU A 54 -7.99 -1.35 -10.66
C GLU A 54 -6.67 -2.10 -10.89
N LEU A 55 -5.77 -1.54 -11.68
CA LEU A 55 -4.43 -2.09 -11.87
C LEU A 55 -3.38 -0.99 -11.71
N VAL A 56 -2.94 -0.81 -10.46
CA VAL A 56 -1.97 0.21 -10.02
C VAL A 56 -1.40 -0.13 -8.64
N VAL A 57 -0.20 0.37 -8.31
CA VAL A 57 0.33 0.33 -6.94
C VAL A 57 0.22 1.72 -6.30
N SER A 58 -0.60 1.84 -5.27
CA SER A 58 -0.78 3.08 -4.51
C SER A 58 0.16 3.13 -3.31
N TYR A 59 0.77 4.29 -3.07
CA TYR A 59 1.65 4.53 -1.93
C TYR A 59 1.19 5.73 -1.08
N PRO A 60 1.56 5.78 0.22
CA PRO A 60 1.09 6.80 1.14
C PRO A 60 1.49 8.23 0.77
N PHE A 61 0.80 9.25 1.27
CA PHE A 61 -0.42 9.12 2.09
C PHE A 61 -1.67 8.87 1.25
N ASP A 62 -2.67 8.21 1.83
CA ASP A 62 -3.99 8.04 1.23
C ASP A 62 -4.96 9.19 1.58
N MET A 63 -4.70 9.94 2.66
CA MET A 63 -5.48 11.11 3.03
C MET A 63 -4.83 12.42 2.56
N THR A 64 -5.63 13.33 1.99
CA THR A 64 -5.18 14.67 1.60
C THR A 64 -4.81 15.52 2.84
N ARG A 65 -3.82 16.42 2.71
CA ARG A 65 -3.51 17.37 3.80
C ARG A 65 -4.66 18.36 3.99
N THR A 66 -5.28 18.75 2.88
CA THR A 66 -6.39 19.68 2.86
C THR A 66 -7.71 18.92 2.99
N TYR A 67 -8.34 18.96 4.17
CA TYR A 67 -9.47 18.07 4.54
C TYR A 67 -10.69 18.09 3.60
N TRP A 68 -10.86 19.13 2.79
CA TRP A 68 -11.99 19.29 1.86
C TRP A 68 -11.65 18.94 0.41
N LEU A 69 -10.39 18.63 0.09
CA LEU A 69 -9.99 18.21 -1.24
C LEU A 69 -10.20 16.71 -1.41
N ALA A 70 -10.81 16.34 -2.53
CA ALA A 70 -11.01 14.93 -2.91
C ALA A 70 -9.72 14.28 -3.44
N LYS A 71 -8.81 15.07 -4.01
CA LYS A 71 -7.51 14.66 -4.56
C LYS A 71 -6.46 15.73 -4.29
N GLU A 72 -5.29 15.34 -3.79
CA GLU A 72 -4.13 16.20 -3.57
C GLU A 72 -2.88 15.32 -3.38
N LEU A 73 -1.84 15.53 -4.19
CA LEU A 73 -0.54 14.90 -3.99
C LEU A 73 -0.02 15.18 -2.58
N THR A 74 0.00 14.15 -1.75
CA THR A 74 0.36 14.24 -0.34
C THR A 74 1.54 13.32 -0.03
N PRO A 75 2.78 13.77 -0.28
CA PRO A 75 3.96 12.93 -0.09
C PRO A 75 4.30 12.77 1.39
N THR A 76 4.88 11.61 1.71
CA THR A 76 5.51 11.32 3.01
C THR A 76 6.91 11.92 3.09
N GLN A 77 7.58 11.82 4.25
CA GLN A 77 9.00 12.19 4.35
C GLN A 77 9.90 11.21 3.61
N ASP A 78 9.49 9.94 3.54
CA ASP A 78 10.19 8.85 2.85
C ASP A 78 9.62 8.58 1.45
N ASP A 79 9.06 9.60 0.78
CA ASP A 79 8.43 9.48 -0.54
C ASP A 79 9.30 8.76 -1.59
N PRO A 80 10.62 9.02 -1.71
CA PRO A 80 11.48 8.26 -2.62
C PRO A 80 11.50 6.76 -2.35
N MET A 81 11.45 6.35 -1.08
CA MET A 81 11.43 4.94 -0.68
C MET A 81 10.09 4.30 -1.06
N PHE A 82 8.97 4.97 -0.78
CA PHE A 82 7.65 4.48 -1.15
C PHE A 82 7.47 4.35 -2.66
N ARG A 83 7.94 5.33 -3.43
CA ARG A 83 7.94 5.28 -4.90
C ARG A 83 8.80 4.13 -5.40
N TRP A 84 9.96 3.88 -4.79
CA TRP A 84 10.80 2.73 -5.11
C TRP A 84 10.07 1.40 -4.86
N LEU A 85 9.52 1.22 -3.66
CA LEU A 85 8.78 0.02 -3.29
C LEU A 85 7.60 -0.25 -4.24
N ALA A 86 6.82 0.79 -4.56
CA ALA A 86 5.71 0.70 -5.49
C ALA A 86 6.20 0.35 -6.92
N ALA A 87 7.26 1.01 -7.38
CA ALA A 87 7.82 0.78 -8.71
C ALA A 87 8.41 -0.63 -8.85
N VAL A 88 9.04 -1.17 -7.81
CA VAL A 88 9.57 -2.54 -7.79
C VAL A 88 8.44 -3.55 -8.02
N TYR A 89 7.30 -3.38 -7.34
CA TYR A 89 6.16 -4.26 -7.55
C TYR A 89 5.56 -4.07 -8.97
N ALA A 90 5.31 -2.83 -9.37
CA ALA A 90 4.65 -2.52 -10.64
C ALA A 90 5.47 -2.94 -11.87
N SER A 91 6.78 -2.72 -11.85
CA SER A 91 7.67 -3.05 -12.98
C SER A 91 7.94 -4.54 -13.16
N SER A 92 7.77 -5.34 -12.10
CA SER A 92 7.98 -6.79 -12.14
C SER A 92 6.68 -7.57 -12.41
N HIS A 93 5.52 -6.90 -12.29
CA HIS A 93 4.22 -7.53 -12.48
C HIS A 93 3.87 -7.61 -13.97
N ARG A 94 3.54 -8.80 -14.46
CA ARG A 94 3.42 -9.08 -15.91
C ARG A 94 2.43 -8.14 -16.63
N ILE A 95 1.26 -7.90 -16.04
CA ILE A 95 0.25 -7.03 -16.65
C ILE A 95 0.53 -5.54 -16.42
N LEU A 96 0.86 -5.10 -15.18
CA LEU A 96 1.21 -3.70 -14.91
C LEU A 96 2.35 -3.21 -15.81
N ALA A 97 3.37 -4.03 -16.06
CA ALA A 97 4.51 -3.69 -16.90
C ALA A 97 4.24 -3.77 -18.41
N ASP A 98 3.07 -4.25 -18.85
CA ASP A 98 2.70 -4.31 -20.27
C ASP A 98 2.06 -2.99 -20.73
N ASP A 99 2.78 -2.23 -21.53
CA ASP A 99 2.32 -0.96 -22.12
C ASP A 99 1.14 -1.13 -23.10
N ASN A 100 0.84 -2.36 -23.53
CA ASN A 100 -0.29 -2.65 -24.42
C ASN A 100 -1.54 -3.14 -23.66
N ARG A 101 -1.48 -3.20 -22.33
CA ARG A 101 -2.62 -3.65 -21.52
C ARG A 101 -3.83 -2.73 -21.69
N ARG A 102 -5.02 -3.30 -21.51
CA ARG A 102 -6.25 -2.50 -21.44
C ARG A 102 -6.28 -1.69 -20.13
N ILE A 103 -6.80 -0.47 -20.22
CA ILE A 103 -7.19 0.32 -19.05
C ILE A 103 -8.40 -0.38 -18.39
N CYS A 104 -8.42 -0.48 -17.06
CA CYS A 104 -9.53 -1.10 -16.35
C CYS A 104 -10.79 -0.21 -16.42
N HIS A 105 -10.65 1.05 -16.01
CA HIS A 105 -11.73 2.02 -15.91
C HIS A 105 -11.40 3.33 -16.63
N TYR A 106 -11.28 4.44 -15.91
CA TYR A 106 -11.14 5.79 -16.48
C TYR A 106 -9.71 6.32 -16.42
N ASP A 107 -8.97 5.97 -15.35
CA ASP A 107 -7.64 6.51 -15.09
C ASP A 107 -6.58 5.66 -15.83
N ASP A 108 -5.71 6.34 -16.58
CA ASP A 108 -4.59 5.71 -17.28
C ASP A 108 -3.29 5.84 -16.45
N PHE A 109 -3.07 4.86 -15.58
CA PHE A 109 -1.89 4.82 -14.70
C PHE A 109 -0.59 4.51 -15.43
N MET A 110 -0.61 4.03 -16.66
CA MET A 110 0.63 3.75 -17.42
C MET A 110 1.43 5.04 -17.64
N ARG A 111 0.72 6.18 -17.79
CA ARG A 111 1.33 7.51 -17.95
C ARG A 111 2.14 7.98 -16.74
N VAL A 112 1.93 7.37 -15.59
CA VAL A 112 2.64 7.67 -14.33
C VAL A 112 3.47 6.48 -13.84
N GLY A 113 3.77 5.50 -14.71
CA GLY A 113 4.60 4.35 -14.38
C GLY A 113 3.88 3.31 -13.52
N ASN A 114 2.54 3.26 -13.59
CA ASN A 114 1.68 2.33 -12.86
C ASN A 114 1.78 2.42 -11.32
N ILE A 115 2.25 3.55 -10.82
CA ILE A 115 2.26 3.89 -9.40
C ILE A 115 1.53 5.22 -9.18
N ILE A 116 0.89 5.38 -8.03
CA ILE A 116 0.24 6.65 -7.69
C ILE A 116 0.28 6.92 -6.18
N ASN A 117 0.30 8.19 -5.79
CA ASN A 117 0.07 8.57 -4.40
C ASN A 117 -1.42 8.41 -4.09
N GLY A 118 -1.76 7.78 -2.97
CA GLY A 118 -3.15 7.46 -2.65
C GLY A 118 -4.06 8.69 -2.61
N ALA A 119 -3.63 9.75 -1.93
CA ALA A 119 -4.36 11.00 -1.83
C ALA A 119 -4.48 11.75 -3.17
N ASP A 120 -3.53 11.56 -4.10
CA ASP A 120 -3.61 12.09 -5.48
C ASP A 120 -4.62 11.30 -6.33
N TRP A 121 -4.79 10.00 -6.04
CA TRP A 121 -5.80 9.17 -6.69
C TRP A 121 -7.21 9.46 -6.16
N HIS A 122 -7.44 9.28 -4.85
CA HIS A 122 -8.65 9.63 -4.14
C HIS A 122 -8.41 9.59 -2.62
N THR A 123 -8.94 10.55 -1.88
CA THR A 123 -8.74 10.59 -0.43
C THR A 123 -9.41 9.43 0.31
N VAL A 124 -8.66 8.71 1.14
CA VAL A 124 -9.16 7.62 2.01
C VAL A 124 -8.73 7.87 3.46
N PRO A 125 -9.55 8.56 4.28
CA PRO A 125 -9.22 8.79 5.68
C PRO A 125 -9.28 7.48 6.48
N GLY A 126 -8.29 7.28 7.36
CA GLY A 126 -8.25 6.11 8.24
C GLY A 126 -7.70 4.83 7.58
N SER A 127 -6.99 4.95 6.45
CA SER A 127 -6.43 3.79 5.74
C SER A 127 -5.38 3.03 6.57
N MET A 128 -5.18 1.76 6.23
CA MET A 128 -4.18 0.92 6.88
C MET A 128 -2.76 1.35 6.52
N ASN A 129 -2.53 1.73 5.27
CA ASN A 129 -1.28 2.32 4.79
C ASN A 129 -0.80 3.48 5.69
N ASP A 130 -1.67 4.47 5.89
CA ASP A 130 -1.36 5.64 6.69
C ASP A 130 -1.15 5.25 8.16
N PHE A 131 -1.92 4.28 8.68
CA PHE A 131 -1.72 3.73 10.03
C PHE A 131 -0.35 3.07 10.19
N SER A 132 0.04 2.19 9.25
CA SER A 132 1.31 1.48 9.23
C SER A 132 2.48 2.45 9.32
N TYR A 133 2.48 3.51 8.51
CA TYR A 133 3.56 4.48 8.50
C TYR A 133 3.56 5.43 9.70
N LEU A 134 2.39 5.88 10.18
CA LEU A 134 2.32 6.88 11.25
C LEU A 134 2.42 6.31 12.67
N HIS A 135 2.01 5.04 12.87
CA HIS A 135 1.87 4.44 14.20
C HIS A 135 2.77 3.23 14.41
N THR A 136 3.54 2.83 13.40
CA THR A 136 4.50 1.72 13.47
C THR A 136 5.76 2.05 12.65
N ASN A 137 6.73 1.13 12.60
CA ASN A 137 7.92 1.26 11.76
C ASN A 137 7.76 0.57 10.39
N CYS A 138 6.52 0.32 9.96
CA CYS A 138 6.22 -0.49 8.81
C CYS A 138 5.90 0.36 7.58
N PHE A 139 6.67 0.16 6.51
CA PHE A 139 6.35 0.70 5.19
C PHE A 139 5.29 -0.18 4.53
N GLU A 140 4.11 0.36 4.28
CA GLU A 140 3.01 -0.34 3.62
C GLU A 140 2.60 0.36 2.32
N VAL A 141 2.38 -0.44 1.28
CA VAL A 141 1.78 0.01 0.01
C VAL A 141 0.47 -0.74 -0.24
N THR A 142 -0.41 -0.15 -1.03
CA THR A 142 -1.61 -0.81 -1.54
C THR A 142 -1.37 -1.28 -2.97
N VAL A 143 -1.61 -2.56 -3.24
CA VAL A 143 -1.50 -3.14 -4.58
C VAL A 143 -2.89 -3.49 -5.09
N GLU A 144 -3.31 -2.85 -6.19
CA GLU A 144 -4.51 -3.20 -6.94
C GLU A 144 -4.12 -4.27 -7.99
N LEU A 145 -4.53 -5.51 -7.73
CA LEU A 145 -4.03 -6.70 -8.44
C LEU A 145 -4.69 -6.93 -9.80
N SER A 146 -5.95 -6.52 -9.96
CA SER A 146 -6.77 -6.89 -11.09
C SER A 146 -7.94 -5.93 -11.27
N CYS A 147 -8.34 -5.70 -12.53
CA CYS A 147 -9.55 -4.91 -12.84
C CYS A 147 -10.83 -5.57 -12.28
N ASP A 148 -10.88 -6.91 -12.25
CA ASP A 148 -12.00 -7.63 -11.66
C ASP A 148 -11.75 -7.84 -10.16
N LYS A 149 -12.72 -7.44 -9.33
CA LYS A 149 -12.68 -7.61 -7.87
C LYS A 149 -12.87 -9.07 -7.44
N PHE A 150 -13.58 -9.84 -8.27
CA PHE A 150 -13.95 -11.22 -7.99
C PHE A 150 -13.79 -12.06 -9.28
N PRO A 151 -12.54 -12.27 -9.74
CA PRO A 151 -12.28 -13.06 -10.94
C PRO A 151 -12.77 -14.50 -10.74
N HIS A 152 -13.07 -15.17 -11.85
CA HIS A 152 -13.50 -16.55 -11.81
C HIS A 152 -12.35 -17.46 -11.35
N GLU A 153 -12.65 -18.60 -10.70
CA GLU A 153 -11.64 -19.55 -10.19
C GLU A 153 -10.62 -19.97 -11.27
N LEU A 154 -11.08 -20.10 -12.51
CA LEU A 154 -10.26 -20.45 -13.67
C LEU A 154 -9.19 -19.41 -14.02
N GLU A 155 -9.34 -18.16 -13.58
CA GLU A 155 -8.40 -17.07 -13.83
C GLU A 155 -7.32 -16.99 -12.74
N LEU A 156 -7.56 -17.58 -11.55
CA LEU A 156 -6.64 -17.52 -10.40
C LEU A 156 -5.21 -18.04 -10.70
N PRO A 157 -5.00 -19.12 -11.48
CA PRO A 157 -3.65 -19.54 -11.84
C PRO A 157 -2.90 -18.49 -12.66
N THR A 158 -3.61 -17.77 -13.53
CA THR A 158 -3.03 -16.67 -14.31
C THR A 158 -2.71 -15.48 -13.42
N GLU A 159 -3.61 -15.12 -12.50
CA GLU A 159 -3.35 -14.04 -11.53
C GLU A 159 -2.16 -14.34 -10.63
N TRP A 160 -2.00 -15.59 -10.21
CA TRP A 160 -0.81 -16.03 -9.49
C TRP A 160 0.46 -15.83 -10.33
N GLU A 161 0.48 -16.31 -11.57
CA GLU A 161 1.64 -16.18 -12.45
C GLU A 161 1.98 -14.71 -12.79
N ASN A 162 0.97 -13.84 -12.83
CA ASN A 162 1.16 -12.40 -13.03
C ASN A 162 1.86 -11.72 -11.84
N ASN A 163 1.55 -12.16 -10.61
CA ASN A 163 1.99 -11.53 -9.36
C ASN A 163 3.19 -12.20 -8.70
N LYS A 164 3.48 -13.47 -9.03
CA LYS A 164 4.47 -14.30 -8.35
C LYS A 164 5.83 -13.63 -8.25
N GLU A 165 6.35 -13.12 -9.36
CA GLU A 165 7.67 -12.48 -9.38
C GLU A 165 7.68 -11.19 -8.58
N SER A 166 6.62 -10.38 -8.70
CA SER A 166 6.47 -9.12 -7.96
C SER A 166 6.43 -9.33 -6.46
N LEU A 167 5.71 -10.34 -6.00
CA LEU A 167 5.66 -10.69 -4.58
C LEU A 167 7.04 -11.08 -4.05
N LEU A 168 7.79 -11.88 -4.80
CA LEU A 168 9.13 -12.33 -4.41
C LEU A 168 10.10 -11.15 -4.32
N ILE A 169 10.21 -10.35 -5.39
CA ILE A 169 11.12 -9.19 -5.44
C ILE A 169 10.71 -8.14 -4.40
N TYR A 170 9.41 -7.93 -4.17
CA TYR A 170 8.93 -7.00 -3.15
C TYR A 170 9.36 -7.44 -1.75
N ILE A 171 9.21 -8.73 -1.43
CA ILE A 171 9.65 -9.30 -0.15
C ILE A 171 11.17 -9.15 0.03
N GLU A 172 11.96 -9.33 -1.03
CA GLU A 172 13.41 -9.16 -0.97
C GLU A 172 13.85 -7.74 -0.58
N GLN A 173 13.02 -6.72 -0.81
CA GLN A 173 13.33 -5.33 -0.45
C GLN A 173 13.54 -5.15 1.06
N VAL A 174 12.91 -5.99 1.91
CA VAL A 174 13.10 -5.95 3.37
C VAL A 174 14.55 -6.20 3.78
N SER A 175 15.24 -7.09 3.05
CA SER A 175 16.61 -7.48 3.36
C SER A 175 17.60 -6.41 2.90
N ASN A 176 17.40 -5.85 1.71
CA ASN A 176 18.23 -4.77 1.19
C ASN A 176 18.13 -3.49 2.04
N TYR A 177 16.92 -3.17 2.52
CA TYR A 177 16.70 -2.01 3.40
C TYR A 177 17.45 -2.14 4.74
N THR A 178 17.37 -3.31 5.36
CA THR A 178 18.00 -3.52 6.67
C THR A 178 19.52 -3.58 6.58
N LEU A 179 20.05 -4.04 5.44
CA LEU A 179 21.47 -3.93 5.15
C LEU A 179 21.88 -2.45 5.01
N GLN A 180 21.13 -1.63 4.26
CA GLN A 180 21.40 -0.20 4.15
C GLN A 180 21.32 0.53 5.52
N GLY A 181 20.35 0.18 6.37
CA GLY A 181 20.25 0.72 7.74
C GLY A 181 21.41 0.32 8.67
N ASN A 182 22.04 -0.84 8.45
CA ASN A 182 23.27 -1.23 9.16
C ASN A 182 24.53 -0.53 8.61
N TYR A 183 24.49 0.01 7.40
CA TYR A 183 25.58 0.84 6.86
C TYR A 183 25.46 2.33 7.25
N SER A 184 24.33 2.76 7.82
CA SER A 184 24.18 4.12 8.38
C SER A 184 24.95 4.38 9.68
N GLY A 185 25.78 3.42 10.11
CA GLY A 185 26.73 3.58 11.22
C GLY A 185 28.16 3.90 10.80
N THR A 186 28.53 3.89 9.51
CA THR A 186 29.89 4.28 9.07
C THR A 186 29.92 4.63 7.57
N ILE A 187 30.57 5.76 7.25
CA ILE A 187 31.02 6.27 5.94
C ILE A 187 29.93 7.06 5.17
N LEU A 188 29.97 8.39 4.95
CA LEU A 188 31.00 9.46 5.05
C LEU A 188 30.48 10.66 5.86
#